data_AF-A0A927WZD6-F1
#
_entry.id   AF-A0A927WZD6-F1
#
_cell.length_a   1.000
_cell.length_b   1.000
_cell.length_c   1.000
_cell.angle_alpha   90.00
_cell.angle_beta   90.00
_cell.angle_gamma   90.00
#
_symmetry.space_group_name_H-M   'P 1'
#
loop_
_entity.id
_entity.type
_entity.pdbx_description
1 polymer ?
#
loop_
_entity_poly.entity_id
_entity_poly.type
_entity_poly.pdbx_seq_one_letter_code
_entity_poly.pdbx_strand_id
1 'polypeptide(L)'
;MEFKTGIGWRCCYDPERNLYTAEIGGGPNHDLYEITKEIYDHVDDPDIEWPTSLINQGRHLYMAVDDRCGPPYTVILDSDYKEICPWASTRISGKVWDDDLTDEAVEVFASEANNREQRRAKKARREKEAAEKASGKKSGRKKKKDVTGEH
;
A
#
# COMPACT_ATOMS: atom_id res chain seq x y z
N MET A 1 9.33 -9.48 -17.11
CA MET A 1 9.64 -9.51 -15.67
C MET A 1 10.76 -10.51 -15.44
N GLU A 2 11.77 -10.10 -14.69
CA GLU A 2 12.95 -10.89 -14.32
C GLU A 2 12.93 -11.13 -12.82
N PHE A 3 13.15 -12.36 -12.37
CA PHE A 3 13.00 -12.72 -10.95
C PHE A 3 14.31 -13.22 -10.34
N LYS A 4 14.56 -12.79 -9.10
CA LYS A 4 15.52 -13.40 -8.17
C LYS A 4 14.75 -14.00 -7.01
N THR A 5 15.13 -15.19 -6.55
CA THR A 5 14.41 -15.90 -5.48
C THR A 5 15.39 -16.46 -4.45
N GLY A 6 14.93 -16.51 -3.21
CA GLY A 6 15.59 -17.23 -2.14
C GLY A 6 14.58 -17.74 -1.12
N ILE A 7 15.07 -18.27 0.00
CA ILE A 7 14.19 -18.81 1.04
C ILE A 7 13.44 -17.64 1.70
N GLY A 8 12.12 -17.61 1.52
CA GLY A 8 11.24 -16.62 2.14
C GLY A 8 11.31 -15.23 1.51
N TRP A 9 11.88 -15.07 0.32
CA TRP A 9 11.85 -13.81 -0.41
C TRP A 9 11.89 -14.02 -1.93
N ARG A 10 11.38 -13.02 -2.65
CA ARG A 10 11.40 -12.96 -4.11
C ARG A 10 11.48 -11.51 -4.57
N CYS A 11 12.41 -11.20 -5.47
CA CYS A 11 12.53 -9.90 -6.10
C CYS A 11 12.15 -9.99 -7.58
N CYS A 12 11.59 -8.92 -8.13
CA CYS A 12 11.18 -8.79 -9.51
C CYS A 12 11.64 -7.46 -10.10
N TYR A 13 12.32 -7.51 -11.23
CA TYR A 13 12.54 -6.36 -12.11
C TYR A 13 11.52 -6.39 -13.26
N ASP A 14 10.79 -5.30 -13.44
CA ASP A 14 9.90 -5.07 -14.57
C ASP A 14 10.54 -4.10 -15.57
N PRO A 15 11.08 -4.58 -16.70
CA PRO A 15 11.75 -3.72 -17.69
C PRO A 15 10.80 -2.80 -18.45
N GLU A 16 9.51 -3.13 -18.54
CA GLU A 16 8.54 -2.26 -19.23
C GLU A 16 8.28 -0.98 -18.44
N ARG A 17 8.36 -1.07 -17.11
CA ARG A 17 8.09 0.02 -16.18
C ARG A 17 9.35 0.57 -15.51
N ASN A 18 10.49 -0.06 -15.76
CA ASN A 18 11.76 0.20 -15.10
C ASN A 18 11.61 0.22 -13.56
N LEU A 19 10.98 -0.83 -13.02
CA LEU A 19 10.58 -0.90 -11.61
C LEU A 19 11.15 -2.15 -10.95
N TYR A 20 11.62 -2.00 -9.72
CA TYR A 20 12.13 -3.10 -8.91
C TYR A 20 11.22 -3.29 -7.70
N THR A 21 10.74 -4.51 -7.51
CA THR A 21 9.79 -4.86 -6.46
C THR A 21 10.24 -6.13 -5.75
N ALA A 22 9.79 -6.32 -4.52
CA ALA A 22 10.13 -7.50 -3.74
C ALA A 22 8.96 -7.96 -2.87
N GLU A 23 9.01 -9.24 -2.52
CA GLU A 23 8.11 -9.93 -1.62
C GLU A 23 8.97 -10.57 -0.52
N ILE A 24 8.55 -10.40 0.73
CA ILE A 24 9.07 -11.15 1.87
C ILE A 24 7.94 -12.03 2.42
N GLY A 25 8.27 -13.27 2.74
CA GLY A 25 7.33 -14.26 3.23
C GLY A 25 6.53 -14.91 2.12
N GLY A 26 5.23 -15.06 2.34
CA GLY A 26 4.29 -15.72 1.47
C GLY A 26 3.16 -16.39 2.25
N GLY A 27 2.01 -16.56 1.60
CA GLY A 27 0.82 -17.12 2.23
C GLY A 27 0.23 -16.16 3.27
N PRO A 28 0.14 -16.52 4.57
CA PRO A 28 -0.58 -15.74 5.57
C PRO A 28 0.24 -14.57 6.16
N ASN A 29 1.58 -14.62 6.07
CA ASN A 29 2.48 -13.49 6.40
C ASN A 29 3.18 -13.05 5.12
N HIS A 30 2.90 -11.84 4.64
CA HIS A 30 3.27 -11.42 3.29
C HIS A 30 3.44 -9.91 3.20
N ASP A 31 4.66 -9.50 2.89
CA ASP A 31 5.02 -8.10 2.72
C ASP A 31 5.47 -7.83 1.29
N LEU A 32 5.14 -6.66 0.75
CA LEU A 32 5.59 -6.19 -0.55
C LEU A 32 6.35 -4.88 -0.46
N TYR A 33 7.41 -4.77 -1.24
CA TYR A 33 8.27 -3.60 -1.27
C TYR A 33 8.51 -3.13 -2.70
N GLU A 34 8.62 -1.82 -2.86
CA GLU A 34 9.35 -1.21 -3.98
C GLU A 34 10.80 -1.02 -3.51
N ILE A 35 11.75 -1.57 -4.26
CA ILE A 35 13.17 -1.57 -3.89
C ILE A 35 14.00 -0.81 -4.92
N THR A 36 15.24 -0.49 -4.59
CA THR A 36 16.17 0.13 -5.55
C THR A 36 16.80 -0.94 -6.44
N LYS A 37 17.36 -0.50 -7.58
CA LYS A 37 18.21 -1.36 -8.41
C LYS A 37 19.37 -1.95 -7.60
N GLU A 38 19.99 -1.15 -6.74
CA GLU A 38 21.10 -1.58 -5.88
C GLU A 38 20.70 -2.74 -4.97
N ILE A 39 19.54 -2.66 -4.31
CA ILE A 39 19.01 -3.77 -3.52
C ILE A 39 18.79 -5.00 -4.43
N TYR A 40 18.16 -4.83 -5.59
CA TYR A 40 17.92 -5.94 -6.52
C TYR A 40 19.22 -6.60 -7.01
N ASP A 41 20.26 -5.80 -7.30
CA ASP A 41 21.54 -6.29 -7.81
C ASP A 41 22.29 -7.11 -6.75
N HIS A 42 22.18 -6.74 -5.47
CA HIS A 42 22.94 -7.34 -4.35
C HIS A 42 22.15 -8.36 -3.50
N VAL A 43 20.84 -8.52 -3.68
CA VAL A 43 19.99 -9.37 -2.82
C VAL A 43 20.39 -10.85 -2.80
N ASP A 44 21.04 -11.35 -3.86
CA ASP A 44 21.48 -12.73 -4.04
C ASP A 44 23.01 -12.90 -3.90
N ASP A 45 23.71 -11.88 -3.40
CA ASP A 45 25.13 -11.96 -3.11
C ASP A 45 25.37 -12.97 -1.97
N PRO A 46 26.25 -13.97 -2.15
CA PRO A 46 26.52 -14.99 -1.13
C PRO A 46 27.10 -14.43 0.19
N ASP A 47 27.65 -13.22 0.18
CA ASP A 47 28.17 -12.56 1.38
C ASP A 47 27.05 -11.88 2.21
N ILE A 48 25.82 -11.83 1.69
CA ILE A 48 24.66 -11.29 2.40
C ILE A 48 23.98 -12.39 3.20
N GLU A 49 24.16 -12.34 4.52
CA GLU A 49 23.54 -13.30 5.45
C GLU A 49 22.00 -13.20 5.47
N TRP A 50 21.45 -11.98 5.35
CA TRP A 50 20.02 -11.72 5.46
C TRP A 50 19.51 -10.85 4.30
N PRO A 51 19.17 -11.44 3.13
CA PRO A 51 18.62 -10.70 1.99
C PRO A 51 17.37 -9.88 2.33
N THR A 52 16.54 -10.37 3.25
CA THR A 52 15.34 -9.67 3.75
C THR A 52 15.67 -8.34 4.44
N SER A 53 16.83 -8.22 5.09
CA SER A 53 17.29 -6.97 5.71
C SER A 53 17.63 -5.90 4.67
N LEU A 54 18.06 -6.28 3.46
CA LEU A 54 18.23 -5.34 2.34
C LEU A 54 16.87 -4.92 1.79
N ILE A 55 15.97 -5.88 1.57
CA ILE A 55 14.62 -5.61 1.04
C ILE A 55 13.84 -4.66 1.96
N ASN A 56 13.95 -4.81 3.29
CA ASN A 56 13.30 -3.96 4.29
C ASN A 56 13.73 -2.48 4.24
N GLN A 57 14.80 -2.14 3.51
CA GLN A 57 15.21 -0.74 3.29
C GLN A 57 14.39 -0.06 2.17
N GLY A 58 13.67 -0.86 1.38
CA GLY A 58 12.76 -0.36 0.35
C GLY A 58 11.55 0.38 0.91
N ARG A 59 10.69 0.83 0.01
CA ARG A 59 9.41 1.44 0.36
C ARG A 59 8.37 0.33 0.51
N HIS A 60 7.86 0.17 1.72
CA HIS A 60 6.89 -0.87 2.06
C HIS A 60 5.51 -0.52 1.46
N LEU A 61 4.92 -1.43 0.69
CA LEU A 61 3.70 -1.21 -0.09
C LEU A 61 2.47 -1.86 0.54
N TYR A 62 2.66 -3.04 1.12
CA TYR A 62 1.60 -3.90 1.60
C TYR A 62 2.16 -4.83 2.66
N MET A 63 1.39 -5.08 3.72
CA MET A 63 1.72 -6.01 4.79
C MET A 63 0.49 -6.83 5.16
N ALA A 64 0.64 -8.16 5.23
CA ALA A 64 -0.35 -9.06 5.81
C ALA A 64 0.30 -9.81 6.97
N VAL A 65 -0.37 -9.80 8.12
CA VAL A 65 0.10 -10.43 9.36
C VAL A 65 -0.91 -11.45 9.84
N ASP A 66 -0.42 -12.68 10.04
CA ASP A 66 -1.10 -13.81 10.65
C ASP A 66 -0.02 -14.68 11.33
N ASP A 67 0.54 -14.12 12.39
CA ASP A 67 1.66 -14.69 13.15
C ASP A 67 1.21 -15.59 14.30
N ARG A 68 -0.11 -15.81 14.44
CA ARG A 68 -0.78 -16.54 15.54
C ARG A 68 -0.65 -15.88 16.92
N CYS A 69 -0.10 -14.67 17.00
CA CYS A 69 0.02 -13.90 18.24
C CYS A 69 -1.12 -12.89 18.43
N GLY A 70 -1.95 -12.68 17.41
CA GLY A 70 -3.15 -11.86 17.47
C GLY A 70 -4.13 -12.17 16.34
N PRO A 71 -5.27 -11.46 16.29
CA PRO A 71 -6.17 -11.52 15.14
C PRO A 71 -5.41 -11.09 13.87
N PRO A 72 -5.55 -11.82 12.75
CA PRO A 72 -4.89 -11.45 11.51
C PRO A 72 -5.32 -10.04 11.05
N TYR A 73 -4.40 -9.32 10.43
CA TYR A 73 -4.67 -8.00 9.87
C TYR A 73 -3.84 -7.71 8.62
N THR A 74 -4.31 -6.73 7.85
CA THR A 74 -3.65 -6.26 6.63
C THR A 74 -3.48 -4.75 6.70
N VAL A 75 -2.32 -4.26 6.30
CA VAL A 75 -2.01 -2.84 6.17
C VAL A 75 -1.68 -2.54 4.71
N ILE A 76 -2.44 -1.62 4.12
CA ILE A 76 -2.24 -1.18 2.73
C ILE A 76 -1.56 0.20 2.79
N LEU A 77 -0.23 0.20 2.69
CA LEU A 77 0.57 1.42 2.73
C LEU A 77 0.44 2.17 1.39
N ASP A 78 0.49 1.45 0.28
CA ASP A 78 0.20 1.98 -1.05
C ASP A 78 -1.03 1.30 -1.65
N SER A 79 -2.09 2.07 -1.93
CA SER A 79 -3.30 1.56 -2.62
C SER A 79 -3.01 0.95 -3.98
N ASP A 80 -1.91 1.36 -4.62
CA ASP A 80 -1.58 0.99 -5.98
C ASP A 80 -0.68 -0.27 -6.02
N TYR A 81 -0.47 -0.93 -4.87
CA TYR A 81 0.41 -2.08 -4.72
C TYR A 81 0.13 -3.23 -5.70
N LYS A 82 -1.14 -3.47 -6.08
CA LYS A 82 -1.50 -4.50 -7.07
C LYS A 82 -1.08 -4.14 -8.48
N GLU A 83 -1.09 -2.83 -8.78
CA GLU A 83 -0.61 -2.33 -10.06
C GLU A 83 0.92 -2.37 -10.07
N ILE A 84 1.57 -2.00 -8.96
CA ILE A 84 3.03 -2.02 -8.79
C ILE A 84 3.59 -3.46 -8.83
N CYS A 85 2.95 -4.40 -8.12
CA CYS A 85 3.35 -5.80 -8.01
C CYS A 85 2.30 -6.75 -8.61
N PRO A 86 2.01 -6.71 -9.92
CA PRO A 86 0.96 -7.55 -10.52
C PRO A 86 1.32 -9.04 -10.52
N TRP A 87 2.60 -9.36 -10.30
CA TRP A 87 3.12 -10.72 -10.17
C TRP A 87 2.90 -11.33 -8.77
N ALA A 88 2.62 -10.50 -7.76
CA ALA A 88 2.49 -10.95 -6.38
C ALA A 88 1.09 -11.53 -6.15
N SER A 89 1.02 -12.74 -5.61
CA SER A 89 -0.25 -13.41 -5.28
C SER A 89 -0.74 -13.01 -3.88
N THR A 90 -0.96 -11.70 -3.70
CA THR A 90 -1.41 -11.15 -2.41
C THR A 90 -2.81 -11.61 -2.05
N ARG A 91 -2.99 -11.98 -0.78
CA ARG A 91 -4.29 -12.29 -0.18
C ARG A 91 -4.46 -11.42 1.05
N ILE A 92 -5.60 -10.76 1.15
CA ILE A 92 -5.97 -10.01 2.35
C ILE A 92 -6.12 -11.01 3.50
N SER A 93 -5.42 -10.74 4.59
CA SER A 93 -5.50 -11.49 5.83
C SER A 93 -6.25 -10.67 6.88
N GLY A 94 -7.34 -11.21 7.41
CA GLY A 94 -8.13 -10.59 8.48
C GLY A 94 -8.61 -9.16 8.22
N LYS A 95 -8.53 -8.29 9.22
CA LYS A 95 -9.05 -6.91 9.15
C LYS A 95 -8.05 -6.00 8.43
N VAL A 96 -8.52 -5.26 7.42
CA VAL A 96 -7.73 -4.19 6.80
C VAL A 96 -7.78 -2.95 7.68
N TRP A 97 -6.63 -2.33 7.94
CA TRP A 97 -6.56 -1.03 8.60
C TRP A 97 -7.20 0.05 7.72
N ASP A 98 -7.91 0.98 8.34
CA ASP A 98 -8.40 2.16 7.63
C ASP A 98 -7.25 3.13 7.30
N ASP A 99 -7.54 4.08 6.41
CA ASP A 99 -6.55 5.02 5.90
C ASP A 99 -6.01 5.96 6.99
N ASP A 100 -6.85 6.35 7.96
CA ASP A 100 -6.44 7.27 9.04
C ASP A 100 -5.48 6.56 10.00
N LEU A 101 -5.81 5.34 10.42
CA LEU A 101 -4.92 4.51 11.25
C LEU A 101 -3.59 4.23 10.54
N THR A 102 -3.64 3.95 9.24
CA THR A 102 -2.43 3.73 8.44
C THR A 102 -1.59 5.01 8.32
N ASP A 103 -2.22 6.17 8.12
CA ASP A 103 -1.55 7.46 8.07
C ASP A 103 -0.84 7.77 9.41
N GLU A 104 -1.52 7.55 10.55
CA GLU A 104 -0.93 7.75 11.88
C GLU A 104 0.27 6.82 12.12
N ALA A 105 0.16 5.54 11.76
CA ALA A 105 1.24 4.57 11.89
C ALA A 105 2.48 4.99 11.08
N VAL A 106 2.30 5.46 9.85
CA VAL A 106 3.40 5.91 8.96
C VAL A 106 4.15 7.12 9.54
N GLU A 107 3.47 7.98 10.29
CA GLU A 107 4.12 9.12 10.97
C GLU A 107 4.95 8.66 12.17
N VAL A 108 4.47 7.67 12.93
CA VAL A 108 5.09 7.20 14.18
C VAL A 108 6.25 6.22 13.92
N PHE A 109 6.07 5.24 13.03
CA PHE A 109 7.04 4.17 12.84
C PHE A 109 8.16 4.58 11.88
N ALA A 110 9.41 4.50 12.35
CA ALA A 110 10.57 4.83 11.55
C ALA A 110 10.76 3.91 10.34
N SER A 111 10.33 2.64 10.43
CA SER A 111 10.34 1.68 9.33
C SER A 111 9.49 2.14 8.15
N GLU A 112 8.49 2.99 8.39
CA GLU A 112 7.56 3.48 7.38
C GLU A 112 7.90 4.88 6.87
N ALA A 113 9.05 5.44 7.23
CA ALA A 113 9.42 6.80 6.88
C ALA A 113 9.38 7.07 5.37
N ASN A 114 9.73 6.07 4.55
CA ASN A 114 9.72 6.14 3.08
C ASN A 114 8.31 6.30 2.49
N ASN A 115 7.24 6.07 3.27
CA ASN A 115 5.86 6.24 2.84
C ASN A 115 5.28 7.63 3.14
N ARG A 116 5.90 8.44 4.01
CA ARG A 116 5.30 9.67 4.55
C ARG A 116 4.86 10.67 3.49
N GLU A 117 5.73 11.01 2.55
CA GLU A 117 5.41 12.01 1.51
C GLU A 117 4.25 11.55 0.63
N GLN A 118 4.31 10.30 0.17
CA GLN A 118 3.26 9.67 -0.63
C GLN A 118 1.92 9.65 0.12
N ARG A 119 1.92 9.26 1.40
CA ARG A 119 0.70 9.19 2.23
C ARG A 119 0.10 10.57 2.47
N ARG A 120 0.93 11.57 2.80
CA ARG A 120 0.48 12.97 2.97
C ARG A 120 -0.14 13.51 1.68
N ALA A 121 0.47 13.25 0.53
CA ALA A 121 -0.08 13.66 -0.77
C ALA A 121 -1.41 12.97 -1.07
N LYS A 122 -1.52 11.66 -0.82
CA LYS A 122 -2.78 10.90 -0.98
C LYS A 122 -3.86 11.41 -0.02
N LYS A 123 -3.51 11.72 1.23
CA LYS A 123 -4.43 12.30 2.23
C LYS A 123 -4.98 13.65 1.77
N ALA A 124 -4.11 14.57 1.36
CA ALA A 124 -4.52 15.88 0.85
C ALA A 124 -5.47 15.76 -0.36
N ARG A 125 -5.22 14.80 -1.26
CA ARG A 125 -6.12 14.49 -2.39
C ARG A 125 -7.49 13.99 -1.91
N ARG A 126 -7.52 13.03 -0.98
CA ARG A 126 -8.77 12.50 -0.40
C ARG A 126 -9.61 13.60 0.25
N GLU A 127 -8.96 14.48 1.02
CA GLU A 127 -9.62 15.60 1.69
C GLU A 127 -10.22 16.61 0.69
N LYS A 128 -9.46 16.93 -0.36
CA LYS A 128 -9.94 17.81 -1.44
C LYS A 128 -11.17 17.21 -2.15
N GLU A 129 -11.11 15.94 -2.53
CA GLU A 129 -12.23 15.25 -3.18
C GLU A 129 -13.45 15.16 -2.26
N ALA A 130 -13.26 14.94 -0.96
CA ALA A 130 -14.34 14.93 0.02
C ALA A 130 -15.00 16.31 0.14
N ALA A 131 -14.20 17.39 0.16
CA ALA A 131 -14.70 18.76 0.21
C ALA A 131 -15.50 19.14 -1.05
N GLU A 132 -15.03 18.73 -2.23
CA GLU A 132 -15.72 18.93 -3.52
C GLU A 132 -17.06 18.16 -3.58
N LYS A 133 -17.08 16.91 -3.11
CA LYS A 133 -18.32 16.12 -3.03
C LYS A 133 -19.32 16.75 -2.05
N ALA A 134 -18.84 17.31 -0.94
CA ALA A 134 -19.68 17.98 0.05
C ALA A 134 -20.25 19.32 -0.47
N SER A 135 -19.49 20.07 -1.28
CA SER A 135 -19.94 21.33 -1.89
C SER A 135 -20.90 21.08 -3.07
N GLY A 136 -20.66 20.05 -3.90
CA GLY A 136 -21.52 19.66 -5.01
C GLY A 136 -22.91 19.17 -4.58
N LYS A 137 -23.04 18.53 -3.42
CA LYS A 137 -24.34 18.12 -2.86
C LYS A 137 -25.23 19.29 -2.41
N LYS A 138 -24.67 20.48 -2.16
CA LYS A 138 -25.45 21.65 -1.71
C LYS A 138 -26.22 22.36 -2.82
N SER A 139 -25.90 22.14 -4.11
CA SER A 139 -26.58 22.84 -5.22
C SER A 139 -27.86 22.16 -5.73
N GLY A 140 -28.16 20.93 -5.31
CA GLY A 140 -29.27 20.12 -5.85
C GLY A 140 -30.64 20.25 -5.17
N ARG A 141 -30.78 21.00 -4.07
CA ARG A 141 -32.05 21.07 -3.31
C ARG A 141 -32.86 22.33 -3.66
N LYS A 142 -33.29 22.47 -4.92
CA LYS A 142 -34.30 23.48 -5.30
C LYS A 142 -35.69 22.97 -4.86
N LYS A 143 -36.24 23.60 -3.81
CA LYS A 143 -37.61 23.39 -3.28
C LYS A 143 -38.63 23.44 -4.43
N LYS A 144 -39.32 22.32 -4.72
CA LYS A 144 -40.66 22.37 -5.32
C LYS A 144 -41.57 22.96 -4.24
N LYS A 145 -42.02 24.20 -4.44
CA LYS A 145 -43.14 24.77 -3.68
C LYS A 145 -44.41 24.15 -4.23
N ASP A 146 -45.15 23.48 -3.38
CA ASP A 146 -46.52 23.06 -3.61
C ASP A 146 -47.37 24.29 -3.96
N VAL A 147 -48.13 24.18 -5.05
CA VAL A 147 -49.26 25.06 -5.35
C VAL A 147 -50.50 24.18 -5.32
N THR A 148 -51.07 24.06 -4.11
CA THR A 148 -52.48 23.71 -3.94
C THR A 148 -53.30 24.92 -4.39
N GLY A 149 -53.97 24.79 -5.53
CA GLY A 149 -55.00 25.71 -5.99
C GLY A 149 -56.33 24.97 -6.06
N GLU A 150 -57.12 25.08 -4.99
CA GLU A 150 -58.56 24.90 -5.05
C GLU A 150 -59.18 26.09 -5.82
N HIS A 151 -59.99 25.80 -6.84
CA HIS A 151 -61.38 26.27 -6.98
C HIS A 151 -61.97 25.84 -8.33
#